data_AF-A0A7W3D2Q8-F1
#
_entry.id   AF-A0A7W3D2Q8-F1
#
_cell.length_a   1.000
_cell.length_b   1.000
_cell.length_c   1.000
_cell.angle_alpha   90.00
_cell.angle_beta   90.00
_cell.angle_gamma   90.00
#
_symmetry.space_group_name_H-M   'P 1'
#
loop_
_entity.id
_entity.type
_entity.pdbx_description
1 polymer ?
#
loop_
_entity_poly.entity_id
_entity_poly.type
_entity_poly.pdbx_seq_one_letter_code
_entity_poly.pdbx_strand_id
1 'polypeptide(L)'
;MKTLSPRHSSGKAKPSKNGEVNTVTVQISREDKYILTVGFEVNYPEAFHNNVLNLSVDFGHTFFYVTRRPTLSDYDIVDTFFSFGPAELGESGKITDEYNGERPGNTKYEITEKTKMFRLRISKEQAEKIKMNSTEFTKKVDNKTIFYDTSLNNTCAETARDILSTSRVSTPDGHGSVIGTGNNVVDIAAYSLALVNPYMWFKNFQATWGDPISWYEKTGKIKAQQGEEKDEDGYRIKLYKSWVLSPGDSDLLPEDKRQVIHDDIRE
;
A
#
# COMPACT_ATOMS: atom_id res chain seq x y z
N MET A 1 16.55 -19.93 19.02
CA MET A 1 17.68 -19.20 18.41
C MET A 1 18.47 -20.16 17.53
N LYS A 2 18.28 -20.09 16.21
CA LYS A 2 19.17 -20.73 15.22
C LYS A 2 19.71 -19.58 14.35
N THR A 3 20.93 -19.16 14.64
CA THR A 3 21.68 -18.22 13.79
C THR A 3 21.80 -18.78 12.37
N LEU A 4 21.20 -18.10 11.39
CA LEU A 4 21.47 -18.34 9.98
C LEU A 4 22.89 -17.87 9.67
N SER A 5 23.79 -18.83 9.48
CA SER A 5 25.15 -18.56 9.02
C SER A 5 25.12 -17.97 7.60
N PRO A 6 25.97 -16.98 7.28
CA PRO A 6 26.17 -16.56 5.90
C PRO A 6 26.52 -17.79 5.04
N ARG A 7 25.91 -17.93 3.86
CA ARG A 7 26.40 -18.90 2.86
C ARG A 7 27.75 -18.41 2.35
N HIS A 8 28.81 -18.78 3.07
CA HIS A 8 30.17 -18.61 2.61
C HIS A 8 30.40 -19.56 1.43
N SER A 9 30.80 -19.01 0.28
CA SER A 9 31.49 -19.79 -0.74
C SER A 9 32.70 -20.46 -0.09
N SER A 10 32.75 -21.79 -0.10
CA SER A 10 33.84 -22.57 0.48
C SER A 10 35.07 -22.53 -0.42
N GLY A 11 35.72 -21.38 -0.53
CA GLY A 11 37.05 -21.26 -1.10
C GLY A 11 38.06 -21.87 -0.15
N LYS A 12 38.52 -23.11 -0.41
CA LYS A 12 39.69 -23.66 0.29
C LYS A 12 40.94 -22.89 -0.14
N ALA A 13 41.44 -22.00 0.71
CA ALA A 13 42.76 -21.41 0.53
C ALA A 13 43.85 -22.45 0.81
N LYS A 14 44.77 -22.66 -0.14
CA LYS A 14 46.02 -23.38 0.11
C LYS A 14 47.04 -22.42 0.78
N PRO A 15 47.87 -22.88 1.72
CA PRO A 15 48.93 -22.04 2.29
C PRO A 15 49.91 -21.60 1.20
N SER A 16 50.20 -20.30 1.14
CA SER A 16 51.28 -19.73 0.31
C SER A 16 52.62 -20.18 0.86
N LYS A 17 53.51 -20.71 0.00
CA LYS A 17 54.83 -21.18 0.41
C LYS A 17 55.85 -20.06 0.66
N ASN A 18 55.54 -18.80 0.28
CA ASN A 18 56.52 -17.71 0.20
C ASN A 18 56.13 -16.41 0.93
N GLY A 19 55.16 -16.42 1.85
CA GLY A 19 54.82 -15.20 2.63
C GLY A 19 54.08 -14.11 1.85
N GLU A 20 53.67 -14.39 0.60
CA GLU A 20 52.80 -13.49 -0.17
C GLU A 20 51.38 -13.47 0.40
N VAL A 21 50.77 -12.28 0.42
CA VAL A 21 49.38 -12.07 0.84
C VAL A 21 48.47 -12.91 -0.06
N ASN A 22 47.74 -13.85 0.55
CA ASN A 22 46.73 -14.64 -0.14
C ASN A 22 45.52 -13.74 -0.43
N THR A 23 45.47 -13.15 -1.62
CA THR A 23 44.31 -12.39 -2.10
C THR A 23 43.29 -13.37 -2.67
N VAL A 24 42.17 -13.57 -1.96
CA VAL A 24 41.03 -14.35 -2.47
C VAL A 24 39.95 -13.39 -2.95
N THR A 25 39.68 -13.40 -4.25
CA THR A 25 38.53 -12.68 -4.82
C THR A 25 37.26 -13.44 -4.47
N VAL A 26 36.48 -12.90 -3.53
CA VAL A 26 35.15 -13.43 -3.19
C VAL A 26 34.11 -12.70 -4.03
N GLN A 27 33.38 -13.43 -4.88
CA GLN A 27 32.18 -12.92 -5.53
C GLN A 27 31.08 -12.80 -4.48
N ILE A 28 30.88 -11.58 -3.95
CA ILE A 28 29.73 -11.25 -3.10
C ILE A 28 28.59 -10.88 -4.03
N SER A 29 27.68 -11.80 -4.32
CA SER A 29 26.39 -11.43 -4.90
C SER A 29 25.57 -10.74 -3.81
N ARG A 30 25.45 -9.41 -3.86
CA ARG A 30 24.36 -8.79 -3.10
C ARG A 30 23.06 -9.19 -3.79
N GLU A 31 22.07 -9.57 -3.00
CA GLU A 31 20.72 -9.82 -3.52
C GLU A 31 19.99 -8.48 -3.66
N ASP A 32 19.06 -8.43 -4.62
CA ASP A 32 18.18 -7.27 -4.78
C ASP A 32 17.36 -7.07 -3.49
N LYS A 33 17.16 -5.81 -3.12
CA LYS A 33 16.34 -5.45 -1.94
C LYS A 33 14.94 -5.10 -2.40
N TYR A 34 13.93 -5.58 -1.67
CA TYR A 34 12.53 -5.29 -1.97
C TYR A 34 11.87 -4.56 -0.80
N ILE A 35 11.22 -3.44 -1.11
CA ILE A 35 10.48 -2.63 -0.15
C ILE A 35 9.03 -2.57 -0.60
N LEU A 36 8.12 -3.01 0.27
CA LEU A 36 6.70 -2.75 0.15
C LEU A 36 6.39 -1.39 0.79
N THR A 37 5.66 -0.55 0.07
CA THR A 37 5.05 0.66 0.62
C THR A 37 3.54 0.49 0.62
N VAL A 38 2.91 0.61 1.79
CA VAL A 38 1.45 0.66 1.94
C VAL A 38 1.06 2.10 2.21
N GLY A 39 0.14 2.63 1.42
CA GLY A 39 -0.24 4.04 1.47
C GLY A 39 -1.74 4.23 1.69
N PHE A 40 -2.08 5.30 2.40
CA PHE A 40 -3.43 5.66 2.79
C PHE A 40 -3.76 7.10 2.43
N GLU A 41 -4.93 7.34 1.84
CA GLU A 41 -5.58 8.65 1.74
C GLU A 41 -6.70 8.68 2.79
N VAL A 42 -6.38 9.15 4.00
CA VAL A 42 -7.29 9.19 5.15
C VAL A 42 -7.25 10.58 5.75
N ASN A 43 -7.73 11.54 4.97
CA ASN A 43 -7.51 12.97 5.19
C ASN A 43 -8.72 13.70 5.75
N TYR A 44 -9.71 12.98 6.29
CA TYR A 44 -10.98 13.51 6.77
C TYR A 44 -11.20 13.02 8.20
N PRO A 45 -10.60 13.68 9.23
CA PRO A 45 -10.68 13.21 10.62
C PRO A 45 -12.11 13.03 11.13
N GLU A 46 -13.05 13.84 10.63
CA GLU A 46 -14.48 13.76 10.93
C GLU A 46 -15.17 12.49 10.41
N ALA A 47 -14.55 11.79 9.45
CA ALA A 47 -15.07 10.53 8.93
C ALA A 47 -14.79 9.34 9.87
N PHE A 48 -13.89 9.49 10.85
CA PHE A 48 -13.47 8.38 11.71
C PHE A 48 -13.44 8.76 13.19
N HIS A 49 -14.42 8.25 13.93
CA HIS A 49 -14.59 8.54 15.35
C HIS A 49 -14.89 7.27 16.13
N ASN A 50 -14.26 7.12 17.31
CA ASN A 50 -14.45 5.97 18.20
C ASN A 50 -14.35 4.61 17.49
N ASN A 51 -13.40 4.46 16.57
CA ASN A 51 -13.18 3.24 15.77
C ASN A 51 -14.29 2.92 14.76
N VAL A 52 -15.14 3.89 14.43
CA VAL A 52 -16.22 3.77 13.45
C VAL A 52 -15.94 4.69 12.27
N LEU A 53 -15.93 4.14 11.06
CA LEU A 53 -15.87 4.89 9.81
C LEU A 53 -17.28 5.27 9.37
N ASN A 54 -17.48 6.56 9.05
CA ASN A 54 -18.70 7.08 8.46
C ASN A 54 -18.50 7.34 6.96
N LEU A 55 -19.02 6.44 6.13
CA LEU A 55 -18.90 6.49 4.68
C LEU A 55 -19.62 7.68 4.05
N SER A 56 -20.60 8.28 4.73
CA SER A 56 -21.26 9.49 4.24
C SER A 56 -20.37 10.75 4.27
N VAL A 57 -19.18 10.64 4.88
CA VAL A 57 -18.23 11.75 5.04
C VAL A 57 -16.98 11.52 4.20
N ASP A 58 -16.35 10.34 4.33
CA ASP A 58 -15.21 9.91 3.52
C ASP A 58 -15.09 8.37 3.56
N PHE A 59 -14.60 7.79 2.46
CA PHE A 59 -14.28 6.37 2.34
C PHE A 59 -12.83 6.10 2.72
N GLY A 60 -11.98 7.11 2.51
CA GLY A 60 -10.56 6.96 2.39
C GLY A 60 -10.16 6.09 1.21
N HIS A 61 -8.86 5.93 1.02
CA HIS A 61 -8.32 5.04 0.00
C HIS A 61 -7.06 4.34 0.50
N THR A 62 -6.84 3.12 0.02
CA THR A 62 -5.63 2.36 0.31
C THR A 62 -5.02 1.80 -0.97
N PHE A 63 -3.70 1.89 -1.06
CA PHE A 63 -2.92 1.35 -2.16
C PHE A 63 -1.61 0.75 -1.64
N PHE A 64 -0.91 0.02 -2.49
CA PHE A 64 0.47 -0.35 -2.21
C PHE A 64 1.32 -0.37 -3.46
N TYR A 65 2.64 -0.30 -3.26
CA TYR A 65 3.61 -0.55 -4.32
C TYR A 65 4.86 -1.22 -3.78
N VAL A 66 5.48 -2.04 -4.60
CA VAL A 66 6.76 -2.70 -4.32
C VAL A 66 7.82 -2.05 -5.16
N THR A 67 8.92 -1.65 -4.51
CA THR A 67 10.15 -1.26 -5.20
C THR A 67 11.21 -2.33 -5.05
N ARG A 68 12.06 -2.44 -6.07
CA ARG A 68 13.25 -3.27 -6.10
C ARG A 68 14.47 -2.37 -6.25
N ARG A 69 15.48 -2.57 -5.41
CA ARG A 69 16.82 -1.99 -5.59
C ARG A 69 17.71 -3.03 -6.25
N PRO A 70 18.09 -2.85 -7.53
CA PRO A 70 19.11 -3.68 -8.15
C PRO A 70 20.44 -3.58 -7.38
N THR A 71 21.17 -4.68 -7.28
CA THR A 71 22.49 -4.74 -6.62
C THR A 71 23.51 -3.69 -7.06
N LEU A 72 23.42 -3.22 -8.30
CA LEU A 72 24.34 -2.24 -8.91
C LEU A 72 23.71 -0.86 -9.10
N SER A 73 22.56 -0.60 -8.46
CA SER A 73 21.82 0.66 -8.57
C SER A 73 21.71 1.34 -7.21
N ASP A 74 21.87 2.66 -7.22
CA ASP A 74 21.63 3.50 -6.05
C ASP A 74 20.17 4.00 -5.96
N TYR A 75 19.32 3.60 -6.90
CA TYR A 75 17.90 3.98 -6.92
C TYR A 75 16.97 2.76 -6.89
N ASP A 76 15.84 2.96 -6.21
CA ASP A 76 14.71 2.03 -6.13
C ASP A 76 13.82 2.17 -7.36
N ILE A 77 13.45 1.04 -7.96
CA ILE A 77 12.60 0.98 -9.15
C ILE A 77 11.29 0.30 -8.76
N VAL A 78 10.16 0.88 -9.16
CA VAL A 78 8.84 0.29 -8.99
C VAL A 78 8.78 -1.03 -9.75
N ASP A 79 8.49 -2.13 -9.05
CA ASP A 79 8.27 -3.45 -9.65
C ASP A 79 6.78 -3.76 -9.80
N THR A 80 5.98 -3.37 -8.80
CA THR A 80 4.52 -3.59 -8.77
C THR A 80 3.85 -2.38 -8.14
N PHE A 81 2.72 -1.95 -8.70
CA PHE A 81 1.82 -0.94 -8.12
C PHE A 81 0.40 -1.51 -8.17
N PHE A 82 -0.37 -1.32 -7.10
CA PHE A 82 -1.76 -1.74 -7.01
C PHE A 82 -2.58 -0.71 -6.24
N SER A 83 -3.68 -0.27 -6.85
CA SER A 83 -4.60 0.69 -6.28
C SER A 83 -5.99 0.39 -6.83
N PHE A 84 -6.89 -0.15 -6.01
CA PHE A 84 -8.20 -0.59 -6.48
C PHE A 84 -9.29 0.43 -6.17
N GLY A 85 -10.07 0.82 -7.17
CA GLY A 85 -11.18 1.74 -7.00
C GLY A 85 -12.19 1.62 -8.14
N PRO A 86 -13.26 2.42 -8.14
CA PRO A 86 -14.23 2.42 -9.23
C PRO A 86 -13.62 3.03 -10.52
N ALA A 87 -13.90 2.42 -11.68
CA ALA A 87 -13.50 2.96 -12.99
C ALA A 87 -14.45 4.05 -13.51
N GLU A 88 -15.70 4.04 -13.05
CA GLU A 88 -16.77 4.95 -13.47
C GLU A 88 -17.54 5.47 -12.24
N LEU A 89 -18.14 6.66 -12.37
CA LEU A 89 -19.15 7.13 -11.42
C LEU A 89 -20.40 6.25 -11.54
N GLY A 90 -21.11 6.03 -10.44
CA GLY A 90 -22.35 5.23 -10.45
C GLY A 90 -23.41 5.82 -11.38
N GLU A 91 -24.23 4.94 -11.98
CA GLU A 91 -25.32 5.37 -12.87
C GLU A 91 -26.31 6.29 -12.15
N SER A 92 -26.54 7.49 -12.67
CA SER A 92 -27.55 8.40 -12.15
C SER A 92 -28.97 7.84 -12.35
N GLY A 93 -29.76 7.70 -11.27
CA GLY A 93 -31.19 7.41 -11.34
C GLY A 93 -31.63 5.98 -10.97
N LYS A 94 -30.70 5.06 -10.70
CA LYS A 94 -30.96 3.94 -9.78
C LYS A 94 -30.70 4.45 -8.35
N ILE A 95 -31.13 3.76 -7.29
CA ILE A 95 -30.56 3.99 -5.93
C ILE A 95 -29.14 3.41 -5.95
N THR A 96 -28.29 4.08 -6.73
CA THR A 96 -26.86 3.88 -6.88
C THR A 96 -26.30 5.30 -6.90
N ASP A 97 -26.04 5.85 -5.71
CA ASP A 97 -25.18 7.02 -5.55
C ASP A 97 -23.73 6.58 -5.77
N GLU A 98 -22.73 7.47 -5.56
CA GLU A 98 -21.28 7.13 -5.53
C GLU A 98 -20.92 5.89 -4.68
N TYR A 99 -21.87 5.40 -3.87
CA TYR A 99 -21.65 4.60 -2.67
C TYR A 99 -22.45 3.29 -2.65
N ASN A 100 -23.34 3.08 -3.63
CA ASN A 100 -24.15 1.87 -3.77
C ASN A 100 -24.16 1.39 -5.22
N GLY A 101 -24.04 0.07 -5.41
CA GLY A 101 -24.11 -0.59 -6.70
C GLY A 101 -22.74 -1.05 -7.23
N GLU A 102 -22.75 -2.27 -7.76
CA GLU A 102 -21.64 -2.91 -8.46
C GLU A 102 -21.08 -2.01 -9.57
N ARG A 103 -19.78 -1.72 -9.55
CA ARG A 103 -19.11 -0.89 -10.58
C ARG A 103 -17.96 -1.61 -11.25
N PRO A 104 -17.70 -1.32 -12.54
CA PRO A 104 -16.43 -1.70 -13.15
C PRO A 104 -15.28 -1.22 -12.27
N GLY A 105 -14.39 -2.14 -11.91
CA GLY A 105 -13.23 -1.84 -11.09
C GLY A 105 -12.05 -1.32 -11.92
N ASN A 106 -11.13 -0.61 -11.25
CA ASN A 106 -9.86 -0.16 -11.81
C ASN A 106 -8.73 -0.49 -10.80
N THR A 107 -7.75 -1.31 -11.18
CA THR A 107 -6.60 -1.68 -10.33
C THR A 107 -5.41 -0.72 -10.41
N LYS A 108 -5.59 0.37 -11.16
CA LYS A 108 -4.71 1.53 -11.27
C LYS A 108 -5.48 2.80 -10.92
N TYR A 109 -6.28 2.76 -9.85
CA TYR A 109 -7.01 3.91 -9.36
C TYR A 109 -6.03 5.00 -8.94
N GLU A 110 -6.25 6.22 -9.43
CA GLU A 110 -5.31 7.32 -9.25
C GLU A 110 -5.28 7.77 -7.79
N ILE A 111 -4.11 8.17 -7.32
CA ILE A 111 -3.94 8.77 -6.00
C ILE A 111 -4.10 10.29 -6.16
N THR A 112 -5.05 10.86 -5.42
CA THR A 112 -5.58 12.21 -5.65
C THR A 112 -5.40 13.14 -4.46
N GLU A 113 -4.91 12.64 -3.33
CA GLU A 113 -4.79 13.35 -2.07
C GLU A 113 -3.42 13.18 -1.41
N LYS A 114 -3.21 13.90 -0.30
CA LYS A 114 -2.04 13.68 0.56
C LYS A 114 -2.04 12.24 1.06
N THR A 115 -0.90 11.58 0.90
CA THR A 115 -0.73 10.19 1.31
C THR A 115 0.00 10.08 2.64
N LYS A 116 -0.38 9.07 3.41
CA LYS A 116 0.31 8.62 4.62
C LYS A 116 0.83 7.21 4.34
N MET A 117 2.15 7.03 4.34
CA MET A 117 2.78 5.80 3.85
C MET A 117 3.65 5.12 4.91
N PHE A 118 3.65 3.79 4.87
CA PHE A 118 4.50 2.93 5.69
C PHE A 118 5.32 2.02 4.79
N ARG A 119 6.60 1.83 5.13
CA ARG A 119 7.56 1.10 4.29
C ARG A 119 8.11 -0.11 5.01
N LEU A 120 7.88 -1.29 4.47
CA LEU A 120 8.22 -2.59 5.05
C LEU A 120 9.22 -3.29 4.14
N ARG A 121 10.28 -3.89 4.68
CA ARG A 121 11.13 -4.78 3.87
C ARG A 121 10.37 -6.08 3.65
N ILE A 122 10.54 -6.64 2.46
CA ILE A 122 9.96 -7.94 2.12
C ILE A 122 11.01 -8.80 1.42
N SER A 123 10.85 -10.11 1.52
CA SER A 123 11.63 -11.05 0.73
C SER A 123 11.28 -10.96 -0.76
N LYS A 124 12.21 -11.42 -1.59
CA LYS A 124 11.95 -11.59 -3.04
C LYS A 124 10.74 -12.48 -3.30
N GLU A 125 10.55 -13.55 -2.54
CA GLU A 125 9.41 -14.45 -2.68
C GLU A 125 8.07 -13.75 -2.39
N GLN A 126 8.02 -12.93 -1.34
CA GLN A 126 6.85 -12.10 -1.04
C GLN A 126 6.60 -11.10 -2.19
N ALA A 127 7.63 -10.43 -2.70
CA ALA A 127 7.50 -9.48 -3.82
C ALA A 127 6.94 -10.16 -5.10
N GLU A 128 7.46 -11.33 -5.46
CA GLU A 128 6.98 -12.12 -6.60
C GLU A 128 5.53 -12.57 -6.41
N LYS A 129 5.14 -12.98 -5.19
CA LYS A 129 3.75 -13.34 -4.87
C LYS A 129 2.81 -12.14 -4.93
N ILE A 130 3.24 -10.98 -4.44
CA ILE A 130 2.45 -9.73 -4.53
C ILE A 130 2.17 -9.41 -6.00
N LYS A 131 3.21 -9.44 -6.83
CA LYS A 131 3.09 -9.20 -8.28
C LYS A 131 2.12 -10.17 -8.95
N MET A 132 2.25 -11.46 -8.66
CA MET A 132 1.40 -12.51 -9.21
C MET A 132 -0.07 -12.31 -8.78
N ASN A 133 -0.33 -12.15 -7.48
CA ASN A 133 -1.68 -11.99 -6.93
C ASN A 133 -2.34 -10.70 -7.45
N SER A 134 -1.59 -9.60 -7.53
CA SER A 134 -2.08 -8.33 -8.09
C SER A 134 -2.45 -8.47 -9.58
N THR A 135 -1.63 -9.20 -10.34
CA THR A 135 -1.87 -9.46 -11.77
C THR A 135 -3.09 -10.36 -11.96
N GLU A 136 -3.25 -11.39 -11.13
CA GLU A 136 -4.42 -12.27 -11.18
C GLU A 136 -5.71 -11.50 -10.85
N PHE A 137 -5.68 -10.67 -9.80
CA PHE A 137 -6.82 -9.82 -9.46
C PHE A 137 -7.15 -8.85 -10.59
N THR A 138 -6.14 -8.20 -11.17
CA THR A 138 -6.34 -7.30 -12.33
C THR A 138 -7.00 -8.02 -13.49
N LYS A 139 -6.58 -9.25 -13.82
CA LYS A 139 -7.25 -10.05 -14.87
C LYS A 139 -8.71 -10.34 -14.55
N LYS A 140 -9.07 -10.57 -13.27
CA LYS A 140 -10.46 -10.78 -12.86
C LYS A 140 -11.30 -9.51 -13.03
N VAL A 141 -10.74 -8.35 -12.68
CA VAL A 141 -11.36 -7.05 -12.90
C VAL A 141 -11.53 -6.76 -14.40
N ASP A 142 -10.48 -6.94 -15.21
CA ASP A 142 -10.51 -6.71 -16.67
C ASP A 142 -11.54 -7.62 -17.37
N ASN A 143 -11.68 -8.86 -16.89
CA ASN A 143 -12.67 -9.82 -17.37
C ASN A 143 -14.08 -9.60 -16.78
N LYS A 144 -14.29 -8.56 -15.98
CA LYS A 144 -15.56 -8.22 -15.32
C LYS A 144 -16.12 -9.35 -14.46
N THR A 145 -15.24 -10.12 -13.82
CA THR A 145 -15.63 -11.16 -12.83
C THR A 145 -15.56 -10.66 -11.40
N ILE A 146 -14.85 -9.55 -11.17
CA ILE A 146 -14.83 -8.81 -9.92
C ILE A 146 -15.16 -7.36 -10.22
N PHE A 147 -16.02 -6.79 -9.39
CA PHE A 147 -16.46 -5.41 -9.46
C PHE A 147 -16.10 -4.70 -8.16
N TYR A 148 -16.05 -3.38 -8.20
CA TYR A 148 -15.92 -2.56 -7.01
C TYR A 148 -17.28 -2.45 -6.33
N ASP A 149 -17.39 -2.94 -5.09
CA ASP A 149 -18.64 -2.94 -4.33
C ASP A 149 -18.35 -2.82 -2.82
N THR A 150 -18.73 -1.67 -2.26
CA THR A 150 -18.56 -1.32 -0.84
C THR A 150 -19.48 -2.12 0.07
N SER A 151 -20.66 -2.54 -0.40
CA SER A 151 -21.64 -3.29 0.38
C SER A 151 -21.24 -4.77 0.58
N LEU A 152 -20.42 -5.29 -0.33
CA LEU A 152 -19.88 -6.65 -0.29
C LEU A 152 -18.43 -6.72 0.22
N ASN A 153 -17.90 -5.61 0.76
CA ASN A 153 -16.50 -5.46 1.18
C ASN A 153 -15.47 -5.67 0.06
N ASN A 154 -15.86 -5.54 -1.21
CA ASN A 154 -14.93 -5.55 -2.36
C ASN A 154 -14.35 -4.15 -2.57
N THR A 155 -13.58 -3.68 -1.58
CA THR A 155 -13.04 -2.31 -1.51
C THR A 155 -11.53 -2.27 -1.71
N CYS A 156 -10.98 -1.05 -1.81
CA CYS A 156 -9.54 -0.81 -1.87
C CYS A 156 -8.79 -1.49 -0.70
N ALA A 157 -9.26 -1.27 0.54
CA ALA A 157 -8.60 -1.75 1.74
C ALA A 157 -8.65 -3.27 1.87
N GLU A 158 -9.83 -3.88 1.66
CA GLU A 158 -9.96 -5.34 1.75
C GLU A 158 -9.11 -6.03 0.69
N THR A 159 -9.21 -5.59 -0.56
CA THR A 159 -8.48 -6.20 -1.67
C THR A 159 -6.97 -6.08 -1.47
N ALA A 160 -6.49 -4.90 -1.06
CA ALA A 160 -5.07 -4.70 -0.78
C ALA A 160 -4.59 -5.60 0.37
N ARG A 161 -5.35 -5.67 1.47
CA ARG A 161 -5.05 -6.55 2.60
C ARG A 161 -4.99 -8.02 2.19
N ASP A 162 -5.96 -8.49 1.41
CA ASP A 162 -6.04 -9.88 0.95
C ASP A 162 -4.88 -10.27 0.04
N ILE A 163 -4.50 -9.39 -0.90
CA ILE A 163 -3.32 -9.60 -1.73
C ILE A 163 -2.07 -9.73 -0.85
N LEU A 164 -1.85 -8.80 0.07
CA LEU A 164 -0.68 -8.80 0.96
C LEU A 164 -0.66 -10.05 1.87
N SER A 165 -1.79 -10.40 2.47
CA SER A 165 -1.95 -11.57 3.34
C SER A 165 -1.68 -12.88 2.58
N THR A 166 -2.27 -13.04 1.40
CA THR A 166 -2.05 -14.21 0.53
C THR A 166 -0.60 -14.29 0.04
N SER A 167 0.07 -13.14 -0.09
CA SER A 167 1.50 -13.06 -0.37
C SER A 167 2.40 -13.26 0.85
N ARG A 168 1.83 -13.60 2.02
CA ARG A 168 2.52 -13.82 3.30
C ARG A 168 3.20 -12.56 3.85
N VAL A 169 2.63 -11.39 3.60
CA VAL A 169 3.04 -10.15 4.28
C VAL A 169 2.12 -9.94 5.48
N SER A 170 2.71 -9.83 6.67
CA SER A 170 1.95 -9.51 7.88
C SER A 170 1.69 -8.01 7.93
N THR A 171 0.42 -7.64 7.96
CA THR A 171 -0.02 -6.25 8.22
C THR A 171 -0.94 -6.24 9.44
N PRO A 172 -1.01 -5.11 10.18
CA PRO A 172 -1.98 -4.92 11.24
C PRO A 172 -3.40 -5.13 10.75
N ASP A 173 -4.30 -5.42 11.68
CA ASP A 173 -5.70 -5.63 11.35
C ASP A 173 -6.36 -4.34 10.80
N GLY A 174 -7.27 -4.50 9.85
CA GLY A 174 -8.01 -3.39 9.24
C GLY A 174 -9.50 -3.38 9.56
N HIS A 175 -10.02 -4.38 10.29
CA HIS A 175 -11.45 -4.53 10.56
C HIS A 175 -11.93 -3.49 11.58
N GLY A 176 -12.96 -2.74 11.21
CA GLY A 176 -13.61 -1.75 12.07
C GLY A 176 -15.07 -1.56 11.69
N SER A 177 -15.87 -1.04 12.60
CA SER A 177 -17.29 -0.77 12.32
C SER A 177 -17.45 0.34 11.29
N VAL A 178 -18.48 0.21 10.44
CA VAL A 178 -18.77 1.14 9.36
C VAL A 178 -20.25 1.54 9.42
N ILE A 179 -20.54 2.82 9.18
CA ILE A 179 -21.90 3.39 9.11
C ILE A 179 -22.01 4.34 7.91
N GLY A 180 -23.22 4.85 7.64
CA GLY A 180 -23.42 5.89 6.65
C GLY A 180 -23.45 5.37 5.21
N THR A 181 -23.84 4.10 5.02
CA THR A 181 -24.02 3.48 3.69
C THR A 181 -25.25 4.00 2.93
N GLY A 182 -26.07 4.84 3.58
CA GLY A 182 -27.36 5.29 3.07
C GLY A 182 -28.49 4.26 3.25
N ASN A 183 -28.21 3.10 3.87
CA ASN A 183 -29.19 2.07 4.15
C ASN A 183 -29.05 1.55 5.60
N ASN A 184 -30.04 1.84 6.44
CA ASN A 184 -30.01 1.47 7.87
C ASN A 184 -29.84 -0.04 8.12
N VAL A 185 -30.37 -0.91 7.26
CA VAL A 185 -30.23 -2.37 7.42
C VAL A 185 -28.80 -2.80 7.12
N VAL A 186 -28.20 -2.21 6.08
CA VAL A 186 -26.79 -2.44 5.72
C VAL A 186 -25.88 -1.87 6.79
N ASP A 187 -26.17 -0.68 7.33
CA ASP A 187 -25.40 -0.09 8.44
C ASP A 187 -25.42 -0.98 9.69
N ILE A 188 -26.57 -1.54 10.07
CA ILE A 188 -26.66 -2.48 11.21
C ILE A 188 -25.82 -3.74 10.95
N ALA A 189 -25.86 -4.28 9.73
CA ALA A 189 -25.09 -5.45 9.35
C ALA A 189 -23.57 -5.16 9.31
N ALA A 190 -23.16 -4.08 8.65
CA ALA A 190 -21.76 -3.66 8.51
C ALA A 190 -21.13 -3.27 9.86
N TYR A 191 -21.91 -2.60 10.72
CA TYR A 191 -21.48 -2.30 12.08
C TYR A 191 -21.16 -3.57 12.88
N SER A 192 -21.95 -4.63 12.68
CA SER A 192 -21.80 -5.93 13.35
C SER A 192 -20.70 -6.82 12.75
N LEU A 193 -20.43 -6.70 11.45
CA LEU A 193 -19.44 -7.50 10.73
C LEU A 193 -18.01 -6.94 10.81
N ALA A 194 -17.86 -5.65 11.17
CA ALA A 194 -16.58 -4.95 11.25
C ALA A 194 -15.75 -5.08 9.96
N LEU A 195 -16.08 -4.31 8.93
CA LEU A 195 -15.42 -4.38 7.62
C LEU A 195 -14.00 -3.82 7.62
N VAL A 196 -13.16 -4.32 6.71
CA VAL A 196 -11.82 -3.76 6.49
C VAL A 196 -11.93 -2.42 5.79
N ASN A 197 -11.35 -1.39 6.41
CA ASN A 197 -11.43 -0.02 5.89
C ASN A 197 -10.12 0.76 6.05
N PRO A 198 -9.85 1.77 5.18
CA PRO A 198 -8.60 2.52 5.17
C PRO A 198 -8.28 3.19 6.51
N TYR A 199 -9.27 3.77 7.18
CA TYR A 199 -9.08 4.51 8.44
C TYR A 199 -8.66 3.62 9.61
N MET A 200 -9.36 2.51 9.81
CA MET A 200 -9.00 1.55 10.83
C MET A 200 -7.64 0.94 10.56
N TRP A 201 -7.37 0.59 9.30
CA TRP A 201 -6.10 -0.01 8.93
C TRP A 201 -4.94 0.96 9.13
N PHE A 202 -5.08 2.22 8.69
CA PHE A 202 -4.12 3.29 8.95
C PHE A 202 -3.87 3.47 10.45
N LYS A 203 -4.93 3.55 11.27
CA LYS A 203 -4.81 3.70 12.73
C LYS A 203 -3.99 2.56 13.33
N ASN A 204 -4.22 1.33 12.91
CA ASN A 204 -3.50 0.17 13.45
C ASN A 204 -2.06 0.06 12.90
N PHE A 205 -1.81 0.51 11.67
CA PHE A 205 -0.45 0.75 11.15
C PHE A 205 0.29 1.76 12.02
N GLN A 206 -0.32 2.91 12.31
CA GLN A 206 0.28 3.96 13.14
C GLN A 206 0.54 3.47 14.57
N ALA A 207 -0.39 2.72 15.16
CA ALA A 207 -0.20 2.12 16.48
C ALA A 207 0.94 1.07 16.51
N THR A 208 1.18 0.37 15.40
CA THR A 208 2.21 -0.67 15.30
C THR A 208 3.60 -0.09 15.02
N TRP A 209 3.68 0.91 14.15
CA TRP A 209 4.94 1.37 13.56
C TRP A 209 5.25 2.85 13.79
N GLY A 210 4.39 3.58 14.50
CA GLY A 210 4.57 5.00 14.75
C GLY A 210 4.17 5.86 13.55
N ASP A 211 4.84 7.00 13.38
CA ASP A 211 4.39 8.02 12.44
C ASP A 211 4.60 7.63 10.97
N PRO A 212 3.60 7.87 10.10
CA PRO A 212 3.72 7.60 8.68
C PRO A 212 4.63 8.61 7.98
N ILE A 213 5.15 8.22 6.82
CA ILE A 213 5.71 9.16 5.85
C ILE A 213 4.55 9.90 5.19
N SER A 214 4.36 11.18 5.54
CA SER A 214 3.42 12.06 4.85
C SER A 214 4.01 12.56 3.53
N TRP A 215 3.28 12.44 2.42
CA TRP A 215 3.76 12.84 1.10
C TRP A 215 2.66 13.28 0.13
N TYR A 216 2.98 14.25 -0.73
CA TYR A 216 2.06 14.84 -1.71
C TYR A 216 2.74 15.17 -3.06
N GLU A 217 3.79 14.44 -3.43
CA GLU A 217 4.63 14.59 -4.64
C GLU A 217 5.25 15.99 -4.85
N LYS A 218 6.49 16.10 -5.37
CA LYS A 218 7.12 17.41 -5.62
C LYS A 218 6.36 18.25 -6.66
N THR A 219 5.61 17.60 -7.55
CA THR A 219 4.80 18.26 -8.59
C THR A 219 3.35 18.49 -8.14
N GLY A 220 2.90 17.81 -7.09
CA GLY A 220 1.62 18.01 -6.44
C GLY A 220 1.67 19.26 -5.58
N LYS A 221 1.24 20.40 -6.15
CA LYS A 221 0.80 21.50 -5.29
C LYS A 221 -0.55 21.10 -4.70
N ILE A 222 -0.71 21.37 -3.41
CA ILE A 222 -2.01 21.27 -2.76
C ILE A 222 -2.91 22.34 -3.37
N LYS A 223 -4.14 21.97 -3.76
CA LYS A 223 -5.15 22.94 -4.15
C LYS A 223 -6.14 23.12 -3.02
N ALA A 224 -6.15 24.31 -2.42
CA ALA A 224 -7.26 24.77 -1.61
C ALA A 224 -8.50 24.81 -2.50
N GLN A 225 -9.49 23.95 -2.26
CA GLN A 225 -10.84 24.31 -2.69
C GLN A 225 -11.36 25.40 -1.75
N GLN A 226 -12.18 26.31 -2.27
CA GLN A 226 -12.65 27.47 -1.53
C GLN A 226 -13.50 26.99 -0.33
N GLY A 227 -12.92 27.07 0.88
CA GLY A 227 -13.54 26.58 2.13
C GLY A 227 -13.06 25.22 2.64
N GLU A 228 -12.16 24.52 1.96
CA GLU A 228 -11.82 23.10 2.25
C GLU A 228 -10.42 22.81 2.80
N GLU A 229 -9.49 23.75 2.88
CA GLU A 229 -8.11 23.34 3.20
C GLU A 229 -7.90 23.11 4.70
N LYS A 230 -7.18 22.03 5.06
CA LYS A 230 -6.17 22.12 6.14
C LYS A 230 -5.20 20.95 6.23
N ASP A 231 -4.06 21.24 6.87
CA ASP A 231 -3.24 20.39 7.72
C ASP A 231 -2.55 21.27 8.80
N GLU A 232 -1.47 20.77 9.42
CA GLU A 232 -1.16 20.85 10.87
C GLU A 232 -2.34 20.44 11.78
N ASP A 233 -3.05 19.45 11.26
CA ASP A 233 -3.88 18.44 11.95
C ASP A 233 -5.40 18.68 12.02
N GLY A 234 -5.95 19.42 11.07
CA GLY A 234 -7.40 19.45 10.77
C GLY A 234 -7.74 19.06 9.32
N TYR A 235 -7.16 17.97 8.81
CA TYR A 235 -6.95 17.65 7.38
C TYR A 235 -8.14 17.85 6.40
N ARG A 236 -7.85 18.37 5.19
CA ARG A 236 -8.34 17.92 3.85
C ARG A 236 -7.43 18.55 2.77
N ILE A 237 -6.70 17.72 2.00
CA ILE A 237 -5.69 18.14 1.00
C ILE A 237 -5.85 17.29 -0.26
N LYS A 238 -6.33 17.92 -1.34
CA LYS A 238 -6.35 17.34 -2.70
C LYS A 238 -5.14 17.78 -3.50
N LEU A 239 -4.60 16.86 -4.29
CA LEU A 239 -3.51 17.12 -5.22
C LEU A 239 -4.05 17.84 -6.45
N TYR A 240 -3.29 18.81 -6.95
CA TYR A 240 -3.57 19.43 -8.25
C TYR A 240 -3.49 18.42 -9.41
N LYS A 241 -2.55 17.48 -9.30
CA LYS A 241 -2.33 16.43 -10.28
C LYS A 241 -2.32 15.11 -9.52
N SER A 242 -3.22 14.22 -9.92
CA SER A 242 -3.24 12.84 -9.45
C SER A 242 -2.04 12.06 -10.00
N TRP A 243 -1.71 10.95 -9.36
CA TRP A 243 -0.59 10.12 -9.80
C TRP A 243 -0.90 8.63 -9.71
N VAL A 244 -0.17 7.87 -10.53
CA VAL A 244 -0.15 6.42 -10.56
C VAL A 244 1.27 6.00 -10.89
N LEU A 245 1.73 4.87 -10.38
CA LEU A 245 3.06 4.35 -10.71
C LEU A 245 2.97 3.20 -11.71
N SER A 246 3.96 3.11 -12.58
CA SER A 246 4.16 2.02 -13.51
C SER A 246 5.43 1.23 -13.18
N PRO A 247 5.46 -0.09 -13.43
CA PRO A 247 6.69 -0.85 -13.34
C PRO A 247 7.80 -0.22 -14.20
N GLY A 248 8.97 0.01 -13.60
CA GLY A 248 10.09 0.71 -14.22
C GLY A 248 10.26 2.17 -13.79
N ASP A 249 9.24 2.78 -13.19
CA ASP A 249 9.35 4.13 -12.61
C ASP A 249 10.33 4.13 -11.43
N SER A 250 10.94 5.28 -11.14
CA SER A 250 11.70 5.46 -9.90
C SER A 250 10.77 5.55 -8.69
N ASP A 251 11.23 5.14 -7.50
CA ASP A 251 10.48 5.37 -6.26
C ASP A 251 10.16 6.86 -6.11
N LEU A 252 8.87 7.12 -5.86
CA LEU A 252 8.27 8.45 -5.84
C LEU A 252 8.83 9.30 -4.69
N LEU A 253 9.28 8.66 -3.60
CA LEU A 253 9.77 9.34 -2.42
C LEU A 253 11.16 9.94 -2.65
N PRO A 254 11.46 11.12 -2.09
CA PRO A 254 12.80 11.69 -2.09
C PRO A 254 13.72 10.88 -1.16
N GLU A 255 15.03 11.03 -1.35
CA GLU A 255 16.05 10.19 -0.68
C GLU A 255 15.92 10.16 0.85
N ASP A 256 15.67 11.30 1.49
CA ASP A 256 15.47 11.41 2.94
C ASP A 256 14.29 10.56 3.43
N LYS A 257 13.18 10.55 2.70
CA LYS A 257 12.00 9.73 3.01
C LYS A 257 12.18 8.26 2.61
N ARG A 258 12.99 7.98 1.59
CA ARG A 258 13.33 6.60 1.17
C ARG A 258 14.22 5.86 2.15
N GLN A 259 14.86 6.54 3.10
CA GLN A 259 15.63 5.88 4.13
C GLN A 259 14.79 5.46 5.33
N VAL A 260 13.57 6.02 5.47
CA VAL A 260 12.62 5.62 6.50
C VAL A 260 12.00 4.28 6.13
N ILE A 261 12.19 3.29 7.01
CA ILE A 261 11.66 1.93 6.93
C ILE A 261 11.03 1.59 8.28
N HIS A 262 9.72 1.33 8.26
CA HIS A 262 8.87 0.97 9.41
C HIS A 262 8.92 -0.53 9.77
N ASP A 263 9.33 -1.36 8.80
CA ASP A 263 9.86 -2.74 8.93
C ASP A 263 8.92 -3.93 8.63
N ASP A 264 9.46 -4.98 7.99
CA ASP A 264 9.08 -6.41 8.08
C ASP A 264 10.21 -7.27 7.41
N ILE A 265 10.04 -8.57 7.16
CA ILE A 265 10.95 -9.73 7.35
C ILE A 265 11.03 -10.14 8.83
N ARG A 266 9.96 -10.79 9.31
CA ARG A 266 10.04 -11.66 10.49
C ARG A 266 10.47 -13.06 10.01
N GLU A 267 11.51 -13.61 10.67
CA GLU A 267 12.10 -14.94 10.40
C GLU A 267 11.07 -16.08 10.32
#